data_AF-A0A1F8N1H7-F1
#
_entry.id   AF-A0A1F8N1H7-F1
#
_cell.length_a   1.000
_cell.length_b   1.000
_cell.length_c   1.000
_cell.angle_alpha   90.00
_cell.angle_beta   90.00
_cell.angle_gamma   90.00
#
_symmetry.space_group_name_H-M   'P 1'
#
loop_
_entity.id
_entity.type
_entity.pdbx_description
1 polymer ?
#
loop_
_entity_poly.entity_id
_entity_poly.type
_entity_poly.pdbx_seq_one_letter_code
_entity_poly.pdbx_strand_id
1 'polypeptide(L)' 'MRMYFTPDNPSIGDGVGFTVYGPAGKVATGKTTGTPGERAATFQTNVAGKYLIQVYNYIEGLTINYTIIQ' A
#
# COMPACT_ATOMS: atom_id res chain seq x y z
N MET A 1 -4.47 -5.17 7.00
CA MET A 1 -3.55 -4.03 6.83
C MET A 1 -4.15 -2.94 5.96
N ARG A 2 -3.98 -1.68 6.37
CA ARG A 2 -4.46 -0.48 5.69
C ARG A 2 -3.34 0.56 5.60
N MET A 3 -3.39 1.35 4.53
CA MET A 3 -2.58 2.53 4.31
C MET A 3 -3.52 3.72 4.13
N TYR A 4 -3.25 4.80 4.84
CA TYR A 4 -3.85 6.11 4.61
C TYR A 4 -2.81 7.03 4.01
N PHE A 5 -3.17 7.85 3.03
CA PHE A 5 -2.26 8.75 2.37
C PHE A 5 -2.91 10.09 1.99
N THR A 6 -2.08 11.13 1.91
CA THR A 6 -2.51 12.50 1.57
C THR A 6 -1.35 13.28 0.94
N PRO A 7 -1.60 14.18 -0.03
CA PRO A 7 -2.90 14.50 -0.65
C PRO A 7 -3.45 13.33 -1.48
N ASP A 8 -4.76 13.36 -1.75
CA ASP A 8 -5.42 12.42 -2.68
C ASP A 8 -6.41 13.14 -3.59
N ASN A 9 -6.52 12.61 -4.80
CA ASN A 9 -7.57 12.85 -5.77
C ASN A 9 -7.61 11.63 -6.72
N PRO A 10 -8.60 11.49 -7.62
CA PRO A 10 -8.69 10.32 -8.49
C PRO A 10 -7.40 9.99 -9.27
N SER A 11 -6.67 10.99 -9.76
CA SER A 11 -5.42 10.79 -10.50
C SER A 11 -4.22 10.45 -9.60
N ILE A 12 -4.18 11.00 -8.38
CA ILE A 12 -3.13 10.70 -7.40
C ILE A 12 -3.28 9.26 -6.90
N GLY A 13 -4.51 8.81 -6.68
CA GLY A 13 -4.77 7.47 -6.16
C GLY A 13 -4.12 6.36 -6.99
N ASP A 14 -4.07 6.48 -8.31
CA ASP A 14 -3.52 5.44 -9.17
C ASP A 14 -2.00 5.30 -9.06
N GLY A 15 -1.30 6.36 -8.65
CA GLY A 15 0.16 6.40 -8.50
C GLY A 15 0.69 6.03 -7.11
N VAL A 16 -0.19 5.83 -6.12
CA VAL A 16 0.19 5.65 -4.72
C VAL A 16 -0.34 4.33 -4.17
N GLY A 17 0.51 3.59 -3.46
CA GLY A 17 0.09 2.39 -2.77
C GLY A 17 1.21 1.63 -2.10
N PHE A 18 0.95 0.36 -1.83
CA PHE A 18 1.95 -0.52 -1.24
C PHE A 18 1.82 -1.96 -1.78
N THR A 19 2.95 -2.67 -1.73
CA THR A 19 3.02 -4.11 -1.97
C THR A 19 3.65 -4.80 -0.77
N VAL A 20 3.12 -5.97 -0.42
CA VAL A 20 3.66 -6.81 0.66
C VAL A 20 4.40 -7.97 0.04
N TYR A 21 5.63 -8.18 0.49
CA TYR A 21 6.46 -9.32 0.13
C TYR A 21 6.74 -10.16 1.38
N GLY A 22 6.50 -11.46 1.29
CA GLY A 22 6.94 -12.43 2.28
C GLY A 22 8.22 -13.14 1.82
N PRO A 23 8.67 -14.17 2.56
CA PRO A 23 9.86 -14.93 2.23
C PRO A 23 9.84 -15.60 0.85
N ALA A 24 8.65 -15.94 0.34
CA ALA A 24 8.44 -16.55 -0.97
C ALA A 24 8.14 -15.54 -2.10
N GLY A 25 8.26 -14.23 -1.83
CA GLY A 25 7.98 -13.17 -2.80
C GLY A 25 6.68 -12.41 -2.51
N LYS A 26 6.06 -11.85 -3.55
CA LYS A 26 4.90 -10.97 -3.42
C LYS A 26 3.67 -11.74 -2.90
N VAL A 27 3.05 -11.25 -1.83
CA VAL A 27 1.86 -11.87 -1.20
C VAL A 27 0.61 -11.01 -1.29
N ALA A 28 0.73 -9.69 -1.37
CA ALA A 28 -0.43 -8.80 -1.48
C ALA A 28 -0.08 -7.45 -2.11
N THR A 29 -1.07 -6.76 -2.65
CA THR A 29 -0.99 -5.35 -3.05
C THR A 29 -2.19 -4.61 -2.48
N GLY A 30 -1.95 -3.41 -1.94
CA GLY A 30 -3.02 -2.52 -1.48
C GLY A 30 -3.98 -2.18 -2.62
N LYS A 31 -5.27 -2.41 -2.40
CA LYS A 31 -6.36 -2.09 -3.34
C LYS A 31 -7.15 -0.89 -2.84
N THR A 32 -7.81 -0.18 -3.75
CA THR A 32 -8.79 0.86 -3.43
C THR A 32 -9.90 0.28 -2.55
N THR A 33 -10.37 1.06 -1.57
CA THR A 33 -11.45 0.64 -0.65
C THR A 33 -12.79 1.32 -0.96
N GLY A 34 -12.82 2.25 -1.92
CA GLY A 34 -13.92 3.20 -2.11
C GLY A 34 -13.78 4.47 -1.27
N THR A 35 -12.88 4.48 -0.28
CA THR A 35 -12.50 5.69 0.46
C THR A 35 -11.30 6.36 -0.23
N PRO A 36 -11.40 7.64 -0.62
CA PRO A 36 -10.24 8.42 -1.07
C PRO A 36 -9.11 8.39 -0.04
N GLY A 37 -7.86 8.34 -0.50
CA GLY A 37 -6.68 8.30 0.36
C GLY A 37 -6.46 6.99 1.10
N GLU A 38 -7.17 5.91 0.77
CA GLU A 38 -7.06 4.63 1.45
C GLU A 38 -6.68 3.47 0.51
N ARG A 39 -5.74 2.62 0.95
CA ARG A 39 -5.44 1.32 0.34
C ARG A 39 -5.51 0.22 1.38
N ALA A 40 -6.11 -0.91 1.04
CA ALA A 40 -6.20 -2.05 1.95
C ALA A 40 -5.72 -3.35 1.28
N ALA A 41 -5.10 -4.21 2.09
CA ALA A 41 -4.76 -5.55 1.69
C ALA A 41 -5.02 -6.54 2.83
N THR A 42 -5.57 -7.68 2.46
CA THR A 42 -5.71 -8.86 3.32
C THR A 42 -4.95 -9.99 2.65
N PHE A 43 -4.13 -10.69 3.42
CA PHE A 43 -3.43 -11.88 2.98
C PHE A 43 -3.32 -12.85 4.14
N GLN A 44 -3.35 -14.14 3.82
CA GLN A 44 -3.06 -15.21 4.76
C GLN A 44 -1.63 -15.68 4.50
N THR A 45 -0.94 -16.06 5.57
CA THR A 45 0.37 -16.67 5.44
C THR A 45 0.52 -17.84 6.40
N ASN A 46 1.11 -18.92 5.90
CA ASN A 46 1.59 -20.06 6.65
C ASN A 46 3.13 -20.10 6.73
N VAL A 47 3.82 -19.10 6.16
CA VAL A 47 5.28 -19.04 6.13
C VAL A 47 5.78 -18.03 7.16
N ALA A 48 6.36 -18.54 8.24
CA ALA A 48 7.04 -17.74 9.23
C ALA A 48 8.25 -17.02 8.60
N GLY A 49 8.46 -15.76 8.96
CA GLY A 49 9.58 -14.97 8.46
C GLY A 49 9.29 -13.49 8.43
N LYS A 50 10.22 -12.73 7.86
CA LYS A 50 10.08 -11.27 7.70
C LYS A 50 9.21 -10.95 6.49
N TYR A 51 8.35 -9.96 6.65
CA TYR A 51 7.55 -9.38 5.59
C TYR A 51 8.02 -7.95 5.34
N LEU A 52 8.19 -7.60 4.07
CA LEU A 52 8.54 -6.27 3.61
C LEU A 52 7.28 -5.59 3.10
N ILE A 53 7.02 -4.38 3.60
CA ILE A 53 6.02 -3.48 3.05
C ILE A 53 6.75 -2.44 2.19
N GLN A 54 6.63 -2.58 0.88
CA GLN A 54 7.14 -1.60 -0.07
C GLN A 54 6.04 -0.57 -0.34
N VAL A 55 6.20 0.64 0.20
CA VAL A 55 5.35 1.80 -0.15
C VAL A 55 5.93 2.47 -1.39
N TYR A 56 5.08 2.89 -2.31
CA TYR A 56 5.48 3.57 -3.54
C TYR A 56 4.63 4.81 -3.82
N ASN A 57 5.27 5.77 -4.48
CA ASN A 57 4.68 6.97 -5.04
C ASN A 57 5.31 7.17 -6.43
N TYR A 58 4.51 7.08 -7.48
CA TYR A 58 4.95 7.22 -8.87
C TYR A 58 4.53 8.55 -9.50
N ILE A 59 4.24 9.56 -8.67
CA ILE A 59 3.81 10.87 -9.12
C ILE A 59 5.01 11.83 -9.04
N GLU A 60 5.42 12.31 -10.21
CA GLU A 60 6.54 13.24 -10.33
C GLU A 60 6.27 14.54 -9.57
N GLY A 61 7.24 14.99 -8.78
CA GLY A 61 7.20 16.26 -8.06
C GLY A 61 6.21 16.35 -6.89
N LEU A 62 5.48 15.27 -6.58
CA LEU A 62 4.48 15.27 -5.51
C LEU A 62 4.97 14.48 -4.29
N THR A 63 4.99 15.14 -3.13
CA THR A 63 5.22 14.45 -1.85
C THR A 63 3.91 13.87 -1.32
N ILE A 64 3.96 12.60 -0.91
CA ILE A 64 2.83 11.90 -0.28
C ILE A 64 3.19 11.59 1.18
N ASN A 65 2.35 12.05 2.10
CA ASN A 65 2.37 11.62 3.49
C ASN A 65 1.56 10.34 3.62
N TYR A 66 2.00 9.40 4.44
CA TYR A 66 1.29 8.15 4.64
C TYR A 66 1.41 7.60 6.06
N THR A 67 0.42 6.79 6.43
CA THR A 67 0.42 5.97 7.65
C THR A 67 0.06 4.54 7.29
N ILE A 68 0.76 3.57 7.87
CA ILE A 68 0.44 2.13 7.76
C ILE A 68 -0.11 1.64 9.09
N ILE A 69 -1.24 0.93 9.04
CA ILE A 69 -1.86 0.23 10.16
C ILE A 69 -1.96 -1.25 9.80
N GLN A 70 -1.27 -2.11 10.56
CA GLN A 70 -1.24 -3.56 10.32
C GLN A 70 -2.43 -4.27 10.95
#